data_AF-C9SKD4-F1
#
_entry.id   AF-C9SKD4-F1
#
_cell.length_a   1.000
_cell.length_b   1.000
_cell.length_c   1.000
_cell.angle_alpha   90.00
_cell.angle_beta   90.00
_cell.angle_gamma   90.00
#
_symmetry.space_group_name_H-M   'P 1'
#
loop_
_entity.id
_entity.type
_entity.pdbx_description
1 polymer ?
#
loop_
_entity_poly.entity_id
_entity_poly.type
_entity_poly.pdbx_seq_one_letter_code
_entity_poly.pdbx_strand_id
1 'polypeptide(L)'
;MKSMYPFPGLPDDEEAGLDCGFLVMTAEQVKDIFEPVVKEVCDLVQGQVRDLRSKGGIVSGIILVGGFGQSDYLYRRLKTHFASAAPPPYTERPTHATATALTEAGSIEVMQPVYAWTAVVRGAVLRGLEGSMVISRKARMHYGTSYATVYDDEKHSVSERYWSPLWERWMVSDRMQWHIAKGEAISPVSPIAFHYTRNFRPGQSLVVTDDLIACEADEPPVAYGRDLVNVCTLTTDLNAVPRSLFTRLTTTRGVEFDNLDFTLEMIVDSAGLGFELKVDGVRYGRVEADFH
;
A
#
# COMPACT_ATOMS: atom_id res chain seq x y z
N MET A 1 -39.36 -2.58 -20.68
CA MET A 1 -39.30 -3.76 -19.79
C MET A 1 -39.66 -3.28 -18.39
N LYS A 2 -40.59 -3.95 -17.70
CA LYS A 2 -40.96 -3.62 -16.31
C LYS A 2 -40.17 -4.52 -15.38
N SER A 3 -39.64 -3.97 -14.29
CA SER A 3 -38.97 -4.74 -13.25
C SER A 3 -39.97 -5.08 -12.15
N MET A 4 -39.96 -6.33 -11.68
CA MET A 4 -40.86 -6.81 -10.63
C MET A 4 -40.02 -7.18 -9.40
N TYR A 5 -40.29 -6.53 -8.27
CA TYR A 5 -39.59 -6.76 -7.00
C TYR A 5 -40.55 -7.36 -5.98
N PRO A 6 -40.22 -8.48 -5.34
CA PRO A 6 -41.14 -9.16 -4.42
C PRO A 6 -41.39 -8.32 -3.17
N PHE A 7 -42.66 -8.06 -2.88
CA PHE A 7 -43.17 -7.40 -1.68
C PHE A 7 -44.32 -8.23 -1.09
N PRO A 8 -44.02 -9.44 -0.57
CA PRO A 8 -45.05 -10.37 -0.11
C PRO A 8 -45.79 -9.81 1.11
N GLY A 9 -47.12 -9.96 1.11
CA GLY A 9 -47.98 -9.58 2.24
C GLY A 9 -48.59 -8.17 2.16
N LEU A 10 -48.30 -7.41 1.11
CA LEU A 10 -49.03 -6.17 0.80
C LEU A 10 -50.23 -6.46 -0.12
N PRO A 11 -51.38 -5.78 0.08
CA PRO A 11 -52.47 -5.83 -0.88
C PRO A 11 -52.08 -5.13 -2.19
N ASP A 12 -52.76 -5.47 -3.28
CA ASP A 12 -52.59 -4.78 -4.57
C ASP A 12 -52.96 -3.31 -4.44
N ASP A 13 -52.15 -2.44 -5.03
CA ASP A 13 -52.30 -0.98 -5.00
C ASP A 13 -51.73 -0.41 -6.31
N GLU A 14 -52.63 -0.01 -7.21
CA GLU A 14 -52.28 0.49 -8.54
C GLU A 14 -51.53 1.84 -8.49
N GLU A 15 -51.85 2.71 -7.51
CA GLU A 15 -51.16 4.00 -7.34
C GLU A 15 -49.73 3.80 -6.81
N ALA A 16 -49.52 2.83 -5.92
CA ALA A 16 -48.21 2.46 -5.41
C ALA A 16 -47.41 1.55 -6.36
N GLY A 17 -48.04 1.06 -7.44
CA GLY A 17 -47.43 0.12 -8.40
C GLY A 17 -47.28 -1.31 -7.86
N LEU A 18 -48.11 -1.71 -6.90
CA LEU A 18 -48.15 -3.06 -6.31
C LEU A 18 -49.17 -3.93 -7.04
N ASP A 19 -48.71 -5.03 -7.62
CA ASP A 19 -49.54 -6.01 -8.33
C ASP A 19 -49.08 -7.43 -8.00
N CYS A 20 -50.00 -8.25 -7.47
CA CYS A 20 -49.79 -9.64 -7.09
C CYS A 20 -48.64 -9.84 -6.10
N GLY A 21 -48.46 -8.91 -5.16
CA GLY A 21 -47.36 -8.93 -4.19
C GLY A 21 -45.99 -8.58 -4.80
N PHE A 22 -45.95 -7.92 -5.95
CA PHE A 22 -44.75 -7.37 -6.56
C PHE A 22 -44.87 -5.86 -6.72
N LEU A 23 -43.80 -5.14 -6.40
CA LEU A 23 -43.62 -3.77 -6.83
C LEU A 23 -43.17 -3.76 -8.29
N VAL A 24 -44.02 -3.20 -9.15
CA VAL A 24 -43.82 -3.09 -10.59
C VAL A 24 -43.26 -1.71 -10.89
N MET A 25 -42.01 -1.67 -11.34
CA MET A 25 -41.33 -0.42 -11.67
C MET A 25 -41.07 -0.29 -13.17
N THR A 26 -41.24 0.92 -13.69
CA THR A 26 -40.84 1.23 -15.06
C THR A 26 -39.32 1.33 -15.15
N ALA A 27 -38.78 1.17 -16.36
CA ALA A 27 -37.35 1.37 -16.59
C ALA A 27 -36.89 2.79 -16.24
N GLU A 28 -37.77 3.79 -16.38
CA GLU A 28 -37.49 5.18 -16.00
C GLU A 28 -37.39 5.34 -14.48
N GLN A 29 -38.33 4.77 -13.71
CA GLN A 29 -38.28 4.80 -12.25
C GLN A 29 -37.02 4.10 -11.71
N VAL A 30 -36.69 2.93 -12.25
CA VAL A 30 -35.45 2.22 -11.86
C VAL A 30 -34.23 3.05 -12.23
N LYS A 31 -34.20 3.66 -13.42
CA LYS A 31 -33.11 4.55 -13.83
C LYS A 31 -32.97 5.72 -12.86
N ASP A 32 -34.05 6.39 -12.51
CA ASP A 32 -34.02 7.57 -11.62
C ASP A 32 -33.51 7.23 -10.22
N ILE A 33 -33.82 6.03 -9.71
CA ILE A 33 -33.28 5.51 -8.45
C ILE A 33 -31.76 5.31 -8.53
N PHE A 34 -31.26 4.75 -9.64
CA PHE A 34 -29.83 4.43 -9.79
C PHE A 34 -28.99 5.59 -10.34
N GLU A 35 -29.61 6.63 -10.90
CA GLU A 35 -28.92 7.79 -11.46
C GLU A 35 -27.96 8.48 -10.48
N PRO A 36 -28.36 8.82 -9.23
CA PRO A 36 -27.44 9.43 -8.28
C PRO A 36 -26.23 8.53 -7.99
N VAL A 37 -26.46 7.23 -7.82
CA VAL A 37 -25.40 6.24 -7.57
C VAL A 37 -24.42 6.16 -8.75
N VAL A 38 -24.94 6.08 -9.98
CA VAL A 38 -24.10 6.02 -11.19
C VAL A 38 -23.33 7.31 -11.41
N LYS A 39 -23.95 8.47 -11.10
CA LYS A 39 -23.26 9.76 -11.15
C LYS A 39 -22.10 9.80 -10.16
N GLU A 40 -22.31 9.37 -8.91
CA GLU A 40 -21.24 9.29 -7.91
C GLU A 40 -20.09 8.38 -8.37
N VAL A 41 -20.39 7.24 -8.99
CA VAL A 41 -19.36 6.36 -9.57
C VAL A 41 -18.57 7.08 -10.67
N CYS A 42 -19.23 7.79 -11.59
CA CYS A 42 -18.54 8.58 -12.61
C CYS A 42 -17.62 9.65 -11.99
N ASP A 43 -18.11 10.37 -10.98
CA ASP A 43 -17.36 11.43 -10.30
C ASP A 43 -16.12 10.87 -9.56
N LEU A 44 -16.26 9.71 -8.90
CA LEU A 44 -15.16 9.01 -8.24
C LEU A 44 -14.09 8.56 -9.24
N VAL A 45 -14.50 7.93 -10.34
CA VAL A 45 -13.57 7.51 -11.40
C VAL A 45 -12.88 8.72 -12.02
N GLN A 46 -13.61 9.83 -12.25
CA GLN A 46 -13.03 11.07 -12.77
C GLN A 46 -12.01 11.67 -11.79
N GLY A 47 -12.26 11.59 -10.48
CA GLY A 47 -11.28 11.93 -9.44
C GLY A 47 -9.99 11.12 -9.59
N GLN A 48 -10.10 9.80 -9.65
CA GLN A 48 -8.95 8.90 -9.81
C GLN A 48 -8.17 9.16 -11.10
N VAL A 49 -8.86 9.42 -12.22
CA VAL A 49 -8.22 9.76 -13.50
C VAL A 49 -7.44 11.05 -13.39
N ARG A 50 -8.01 12.09 -12.77
CA ARG A 50 -7.31 13.37 -12.54
C ARG A 50 -6.08 13.20 -11.66
N ASP A 51 -6.20 12.44 -10.57
CA ASP A 51 -5.10 12.21 -9.62
C ASP A 51 -3.95 11.41 -10.24
N LEU A 52 -4.25 10.48 -11.14
CA LEU A 52 -3.22 9.76 -11.90
C LEU A 52 -2.53 10.67 -12.90
N ARG A 53 -3.29 11.50 -13.63
CA ARG A 53 -2.74 12.44 -14.62
C ARG A 53 -1.91 13.54 -13.99
N SER A 54 -2.31 14.09 -12.84
CA SER A 54 -1.53 15.10 -12.11
C SER A 54 -0.16 14.57 -11.64
N LYS A 55 -0.04 13.25 -11.49
CA LYS A 55 1.21 12.54 -11.18
C LYS A 55 1.98 12.08 -12.44
N GLY A 56 1.60 12.56 -13.63
CA GLY A 56 2.21 12.19 -14.90
C GLY A 56 1.80 10.82 -15.44
N GLY A 57 0.79 10.18 -14.83
CA GLY A 57 0.28 8.87 -15.25
C GLY A 57 -0.63 8.96 -16.48
N ILE A 58 -0.56 7.94 -17.34
CA ILE A 58 -1.44 7.79 -18.51
C ILE A 58 -2.52 6.77 -18.18
N VAL A 59 -3.78 7.17 -18.29
CA VAL A 59 -4.92 6.25 -18.14
C VAL A 59 -5.32 5.76 -19.52
N SER A 60 -5.07 4.47 -19.79
CA SER A 60 -5.39 3.86 -21.09
C SER A 60 -6.81 3.28 -21.14
N GLY A 61 -7.31 2.76 -20.02
CA GLY A 61 -8.63 2.13 -19.98
C GLY A 61 -9.23 1.99 -18.60
N ILE A 62 -10.54 1.79 -18.56
CA ILE A 62 -11.37 1.49 -17.40
C ILE A 62 -12.03 0.13 -17.65
N ILE A 63 -11.81 -0.84 -16.74
CA ILE A 63 -12.36 -2.19 -16.85
C ILE A 63 -13.41 -2.39 -15.75
N LEU A 64 -14.67 -2.61 -16.13
CA LEU A 64 -15.75 -2.86 -15.18
C LEU A 64 -15.70 -4.32 -14.71
N VAL A 65 -15.64 -4.54 -13.39
CA VAL A 65 -15.63 -5.89 -12.79
C VAL A 65 -16.62 -5.96 -11.62
N GLY A 66 -16.99 -7.17 -11.20
CA GLY A 66 -17.97 -7.42 -10.15
C GLY A 66 -19.42 -7.38 -10.64
N GLY A 67 -20.37 -7.65 -9.73
CA GLY A 67 -21.79 -7.75 -10.06
C GLY A 67 -22.37 -6.45 -10.62
N PHE A 68 -22.09 -5.31 -9.97
CA PHE A 68 -22.54 -4.00 -10.49
C PHE A 68 -21.84 -3.60 -11.79
N GLY A 69 -20.61 -4.07 -12.00
CA GLY A 69 -19.87 -3.91 -13.25
C GLY A 69 -20.52 -4.59 -14.47
N GLN A 70 -21.50 -5.48 -14.28
CA GLN A 70 -22.32 -6.05 -15.36
C GLN A 70 -23.50 -5.15 -15.79
N SER A 71 -23.74 -4.04 -15.08
CA SER A 71 -24.78 -3.08 -15.48
C SER A 71 -24.42 -2.41 -16.80
N ASP A 72 -25.21 -2.69 -17.85
CA ASP A 72 -25.11 -2.02 -19.14
C ASP A 72 -25.40 -0.51 -19.03
N TYR A 73 -26.25 -0.11 -18.08
CA TYR A 73 -26.49 1.31 -17.79
C TYR A 73 -25.21 2.01 -17.31
N LEU A 74 -24.53 1.42 -16.32
CA LEU A 74 -23.26 1.93 -15.81
C LEU A 74 -22.19 1.97 -16.90
N TYR A 75 -22.06 0.89 -17.67
CA TYR A 75 -21.11 0.81 -18.79
C TYR A 75 -21.30 1.96 -19.79
N ARG A 76 -22.54 2.21 -20.23
CA ARG A 76 -22.84 3.28 -21.17
C ARG A 76 -22.56 4.66 -20.59
N ARG A 77 -22.90 4.90 -19.32
CA ARG A 77 -22.65 6.18 -18.65
C ARG A 77 -21.14 6.47 -18.56
N LEU A 78 -20.33 5.48 -18.14
CA LEU A 78 -18.88 5.60 -18.13
C LEU A 78 -18.29 5.77 -19.54
N LYS A 79 -18.75 4.98 -20.52
CA LYS A 79 -18.28 5.08 -21.91
C LYS A 79 -18.56 6.47 -22.49
N THR A 80 -19.75 7.01 -22.31
CA THR A 80 -20.09 8.36 -22.76
C THR A 80 -19.24 9.42 -22.05
N HIS A 81 -18.95 9.24 -20.75
CA HIS A 81 -18.17 10.20 -19.98
C HIS A 81 -16.68 10.20 -20.37
N PHE A 82 -16.10 9.02 -20.64
CA PHE A 82 -14.64 8.84 -20.76
C PHE A 82 -14.12 8.52 -22.16
N ALA A 83 -14.95 7.96 -23.05
CA ALA A 83 -14.55 7.50 -24.39
C ALA A 83 -14.89 8.51 -25.51
N SER A 84 -15.13 9.78 -25.18
CA SER A 84 -15.65 10.81 -26.11
C SER A 84 -14.65 11.33 -27.16
N ALA A 85 -13.42 10.81 -27.24
CA ALA A 85 -12.53 11.18 -28.34
C ALA A 85 -12.86 10.35 -29.59
N ALA A 86 -12.87 11.02 -30.75
CA ALA A 86 -13.02 10.36 -32.05
C ALA A 86 -11.98 9.22 -32.17
N PRO A 87 -12.35 8.06 -32.72
CA PRO A 87 -11.39 6.99 -32.95
C PRO A 87 -10.22 7.54 -33.78
N PRO A 88 -8.95 7.20 -33.45
CA PRO A 88 -7.82 7.63 -34.25
C PRO A 88 -8.03 7.16 -35.70
N PRO A 89 -7.60 7.95 -36.70
CA PRO A 89 -7.74 7.58 -38.10
C PRO A 89 -7.14 6.20 -38.35
N TYR A 90 -7.87 5.33 -39.05
CA TYR A 90 -7.44 3.98 -39.37
C TYR A 90 -6.09 4.03 -40.11
N THR A 91 -5.09 3.30 -39.60
CA THR A 91 -3.81 3.10 -40.27
C THR A 91 -3.57 1.60 -40.44
N GLU A 92 -3.21 1.19 -41.65
CA GLU A 92 -2.99 -0.22 -42.03
C GLU A 92 -1.74 -0.85 -41.39
N ARG A 93 -0.98 -0.09 -40.60
CA ARG A 93 0.23 -0.56 -39.90
C ARG A 93 0.01 -0.48 -38.39
N PRO A 94 0.05 -1.61 -37.66
CA PRO A 94 0.07 -1.58 -36.21
C PRO A 94 1.37 -0.93 -35.77
N THR A 95 1.28 0.33 -35.34
CA THR A 95 2.40 1.04 -34.75
C THR A 95 2.11 1.21 -33.26
N HIS A 96 3.05 0.81 -32.40
CA HIS A 96 3.02 1.15 -30.96
C HIS A 96 3.13 2.68 -30.70
N ALA A 97 3.04 3.50 -31.76
CA ALA A 97 3.23 4.95 -31.76
C ALA A 97 1.99 5.75 -31.33
N THR A 98 0.83 5.11 -31.12
CA THR A 98 -0.36 5.79 -30.56
C THR A 98 -0.24 6.10 -29.07
N ALA A 99 0.79 5.58 -28.38
CA ALA A 99 1.05 5.92 -26.98
C ALA A 99 1.44 7.41 -26.78
N THR A 100 1.97 8.08 -27.80
CA THR A 100 2.45 9.47 -27.71
C THR A 100 1.36 10.52 -27.96
N ALA A 101 0.17 10.13 -28.44
CA ALA A 101 -0.98 11.03 -28.64
C ALA A 101 -1.95 11.06 -27.44
N LEU A 102 -1.65 10.33 -26.36
CA LEU A 102 -2.47 10.25 -25.15
C LEU A 102 -2.14 11.34 -24.11
N THR A 103 -1.43 12.40 -24.51
CA THR A 103 -1.15 13.56 -23.68
C THR A 103 -2.43 14.38 -23.48
N GLU A 104 -2.83 14.46 -22.20
CA GLU A 104 -3.88 15.28 -21.58
C GLU A 104 -5.34 15.05 -21.97
N ALA A 105 -5.67 14.67 -23.22
CA ALA A 105 -7.04 14.61 -23.73
C ALA A 105 -7.42 13.32 -24.51
N GLY A 106 -6.64 12.25 -24.40
CA GLY A 106 -6.95 10.98 -25.05
C GLY A 106 -8.23 10.32 -24.51
N SER A 107 -9.02 9.69 -25.38
CA SER A 107 -10.14 8.84 -24.98
C SER A 107 -9.64 7.69 -24.11
N ILE A 108 -10.34 7.43 -23.02
CA ILE A 108 -10.09 6.27 -22.18
C ILE A 108 -10.98 5.14 -22.67
N GLU A 109 -10.40 3.99 -22.98
CA GLU A 109 -11.18 2.82 -23.40
C GLU A 109 -11.99 2.27 -22.22
N VAL A 110 -13.31 2.20 -22.35
CA VAL A 110 -14.16 1.59 -21.33
C VAL A 110 -14.54 0.18 -21.77
N MET A 111 -14.15 -0.81 -20.97
CA MET A 111 -14.31 -2.23 -21.24
C MET A 111 -15.24 -2.89 -20.21
N GLN A 112 -16.17 -3.72 -20.69
CA GLN A 112 -17.01 -4.56 -19.85
C GLN A 112 -16.81 -6.04 -20.28
N PRO A 113 -16.05 -6.83 -19.52
CA PRO A 113 -15.80 -8.23 -19.84
C PRO A 113 -17.09 -9.06 -19.66
N VAL A 114 -17.25 -10.06 -20.52
CA VAL A 114 -18.43 -10.98 -20.51
C VAL A 114 -18.66 -11.60 -19.13
N TYR A 115 -17.59 -11.94 -18.43
CA TYR A 115 -17.65 -12.56 -17.10
C TYR A 115 -17.28 -11.61 -15.97
N ALA A 116 -17.69 -10.34 -16.04
CA ALA A 116 -17.32 -9.30 -15.05
C ALA A 116 -17.55 -9.74 -13.59
N TRP A 117 -18.66 -10.43 -13.30
CA TRP A 117 -18.97 -10.97 -11.97
C TRP A 117 -17.85 -11.86 -11.42
N THR A 118 -17.29 -12.73 -12.26
CA THR A 118 -16.28 -13.73 -11.86
C THR A 118 -14.85 -13.30 -12.19
N ALA A 119 -14.65 -12.12 -12.77
CA ALA A 119 -13.34 -11.65 -13.24
C ALA A 119 -12.28 -11.65 -12.13
N VAL A 120 -12.66 -11.20 -10.91
CA VAL A 120 -11.76 -11.15 -9.75
C VAL A 120 -11.32 -12.57 -9.33
N VAL A 121 -12.27 -13.50 -9.19
CA VAL A 121 -11.97 -14.89 -8.78
C VAL A 121 -11.16 -15.61 -9.85
N ARG A 122 -11.48 -15.42 -11.13
CA ARG A 122 -10.69 -15.97 -12.24
C ARG A 122 -9.26 -15.44 -12.23
N GLY A 123 -9.07 -14.15 -11.99
CA GLY A 123 -7.75 -13.54 -11.84
C GLY A 123 -6.98 -14.12 -10.65
N ALA A 124 -7.65 -14.35 -9.52
CA ALA A 124 -7.03 -14.99 -8.35
C ALA A 124 -6.59 -16.43 -8.63
N VAL A 125 -7.41 -17.23 -9.35
CA VAL A 125 -7.05 -18.60 -9.74
C VAL A 125 -5.85 -18.62 -10.70
N LEU A 126 -5.87 -17.79 -11.75
CA LEU A 126 -4.73 -17.67 -12.67
C LEU A 126 -3.45 -17.27 -11.94
N ARG A 127 -3.53 -16.29 -11.03
CA ARG A 127 -2.42 -15.86 -10.18
C ARG A 127 -1.90 -16.98 -9.26
N GLY A 128 -2.77 -17.85 -8.78
CA GLY A 128 -2.40 -19.01 -7.97
C GLY A 128 -1.71 -20.11 -8.78
N LEU A 129 -2.18 -20.35 -10.01
CA LEU A 129 -1.61 -21.37 -10.92
C LEU A 129 -0.28 -20.93 -11.54
N GLU A 130 -0.18 -19.68 -11.99
CA GLU A 130 0.99 -19.16 -12.71
C GLU A 130 2.06 -18.58 -11.78
N GLY A 131 1.80 -18.51 -10.47
CA GLY A 131 2.73 -17.93 -9.51
C GLY A 131 2.83 -16.40 -9.61
N SER A 132 3.94 -15.82 -9.16
CA SER A 132 4.04 -14.36 -8.97
C SER A 132 4.13 -13.54 -10.26
N MET A 133 2.97 -13.07 -10.74
CA MET A 133 2.87 -12.07 -11.81
C MET A 133 3.03 -10.62 -11.36
N VAL A 134 3.13 -10.35 -10.05
CA VAL A 134 3.23 -8.97 -9.54
C VAL A 134 4.69 -8.55 -9.54
N ILE A 135 5.04 -7.62 -10.43
CA ILE A 135 6.42 -7.12 -10.61
C ILE A 135 6.76 -6.03 -9.58
N SER A 136 5.77 -5.20 -9.22
CA SER A 136 5.94 -4.12 -8.25
C SER A 136 4.62 -3.76 -7.58
N ARG A 137 4.68 -3.26 -6.34
CA ARG A 137 3.56 -2.71 -5.59
C ARG A 137 3.87 -1.25 -5.23
N LYS A 138 2.84 -0.41 -5.05
CA LYS A 138 3.04 0.93 -4.48
C LYS A 138 2.78 0.91 -2.98
N ALA A 139 3.71 1.43 -2.19
CA ALA A 139 3.55 1.61 -0.75
C ALA A 139 2.36 2.54 -0.47
N ARG A 140 1.49 2.17 0.47
CA ARG A 140 0.30 2.98 0.84
C ARG A 140 0.60 4.06 1.87
N MET A 141 1.64 3.86 2.66
CA MET A 141 2.09 4.71 3.76
C MET A 141 3.61 4.81 3.68
N HIS A 142 4.18 5.76 4.41
CA HIS A 142 5.61 5.74 4.73
C HIS A 142 5.85 4.64 5.76
N TYR A 143 6.93 3.88 5.64
CA TYR A 143 7.33 2.87 6.61
C TYR A 143 8.76 3.09 7.08
N GLY A 144 8.97 3.00 8.37
CA GLY A 144 10.23 3.37 9.00
C GLY A 144 10.42 2.73 10.36
N THR A 145 11.56 3.03 10.96
CA THR A 145 11.96 2.54 12.28
C THR A 145 12.43 3.73 13.12
N SER A 146 12.21 3.66 14.44
CA SER A 146 12.76 4.68 15.33
C SER A 146 14.23 4.38 15.62
N TYR A 147 15.03 5.43 15.79
CA TYR A 147 16.45 5.30 16.14
C TYR A 147 16.89 6.43 17.07
N ALA A 148 18.05 6.22 17.70
CA ALA A 148 18.75 7.24 18.46
C ALA A 148 19.96 7.76 17.69
N THR A 149 20.19 9.06 17.75
CA THR A 149 21.30 9.73 17.05
C THR A 149 22.03 10.72 17.96
N VAL A 150 23.17 11.22 17.51
CA VAL A 150 23.95 12.23 18.24
C VAL A 150 23.15 13.54 18.30
N TYR A 151 23.16 14.17 19.46
CA TYR A 151 22.54 15.49 19.65
C TYR A 151 23.23 16.52 18.75
N ASP A 152 22.40 17.35 18.12
CA ASP A 152 22.77 18.36 17.14
C ASP A 152 21.92 19.58 17.51
N ASP A 153 22.55 20.66 17.95
CA ASP A 153 21.87 21.83 18.50
C ASP A 153 21.18 22.70 17.45
N GLU A 154 21.51 22.52 16.17
CA GLU A 154 20.81 23.17 15.06
C GLU A 154 19.47 22.48 14.76
N LYS A 155 19.34 21.19 15.08
CA LYS A 155 18.18 20.35 14.70
C LYS A 155 17.32 19.90 15.88
N HIS A 156 17.90 19.82 17.07
CA HIS A 156 17.27 19.18 18.23
C HIS A 156 17.09 20.17 19.37
N SER A 157 15.98 20.02 20.11
CA SER A 157 15.79 20.79 21.33
C SER A 157 16.68 20.25 22.44
N VAL A 158 17.27 21.15 23.23
CA VAL A 158 18.08 20.80 24.42
C VAL A 158 17.29 19.93 25.40
N SER A 159 15.96 20.06 25.46
CA SER A 159 15.10 19.27 26.35
C SER A 159 14.98 17.80 25.94
N GLU A 160 15.30 17.45 24.69
CA GLU A 160 15.17 16.10 24.14
C GLU A 160 16.44 15.26 24.30
N ARG A 161 17.55 15.89 24.68
CA ARG A 161 18.84 15.21 24.75
C ARG A 161 18.97 14.39 26.02
N TYR A 162 19.65 13.26 25.92
CA TYR A 162 20.08 12.45 27.04
C TYR A 162 21.57 12.11 26.90
N TRP A 163 22.24 11.90 28.04
CA TRP A 163 23.64 11.46 28.01
C TRP A 163 23.70 9.95 27.80
N SER A 164 24.36 9.50 26.74
CA SER A 164 24.63 8.07 26.55
C SER A 164 25.88 7.65 27.32
N PRO A 165 25.80 6.76 28.32
CA PRO A 165 26.96 6.34 29.10
C PRO A 165 27.89 5.41 28.32
N LEU A 166 27.42 4.77 27.23
CA LEU A 166 28.23 3.90 26.39
C LEU A 166 28.94 4.67 25.27
N TRP A 167 28.26 5.66 24.68
CA TRP A 167 28.82 6.50 23.62
C TRP A 167 29.53 7.78 24.13
N GLU A 168 29.39 8.07 25.42
CA GLU A 168 29.95 9.22 26.13
C GLU A 168 29.72 10.55 25.39
N ARG A 169 28.47 10.74 24.95
CA ARG A 169 28.01 11.93 24.22
C ARG A 169 26.54 12.18 24.48
N TRP A 170 26.11 13.41 24.21
CA TRP A 170 24.69 13.77 24.16
C TRP A 170 24.05 13.14 22.92
N MET A 171 22.95 12.45 23.12
CA MET A 171 22.16 11.75 22.10
C MET A 171 20.70 12.22 22.18
N VAL A 172 19.92 11.91 21.15
CA VAL A 172 18.48 12.12 21.09
C VAL A 172 17.82 10.82 20.62
N SER A 173 16.72 10.43 21.26
CA SER A 173 15.94 9.24 20.91
C SER A 173 14.78 9.60 19.98
N ASP A 174 13.99 8.59 19.60
CA ASP A 174 12.69 8.81 18.97
C ASP A 174 12.78 9.60 17.67
N ARG A 175 13.86 9.41 16.92
CA ARG A 175 14.00 9.94 15.56
C ARG A 175 13.51 8.89 14.58
N MET A 176 12.84 9.32 13.52
CA MET A 176 12.33 8.42 12.51
C MET A 176 13.31 8.31 11.35
N GLN A 177 13.62 7.08 10.98
CA GLN A 177 14.24 6.75 9.71
C GLN A 177 13.19 6.08 8.82
N TRP A 178 12.73 6.82 7.80
CA TRP A 178 11.79 6.30 6.82
C TRP A 178 12.55 5.56 5.73
N HIS A 179 12.31 4.26 5.62
CA HIS A 179 12.97 3.38 4.65
C HIS A 179 12.15 3.20 3.38
N ILE A 180 10.84 3.46 3.45
CA ILE A 180 9.91 3.36 2.33
C ILE A 180 9.04 4.60 2.33
N ALA A 181 9.03 5.32 1.22
CA ALA A 181 8.16 6.47 1.04
C ALA A 181 6.75 6.05 0.60
N LYS A 182 5.73 6.81 1.03
CA LYS A 182 4.36 6.68 0.52
C LYS A 182 4.36 6.82 -1.00
N GLY A 183 3.77 5.84 -1.69
CA GLY A 183 3.71 5.77 -3.15
C GLY A 183 4.93 5.16 -3.83
N GLU A 184 6.00 4.83 -3.09
CA GLU A 184 7.20 4.20 -3.61
C GLU A 184 6.91 2.83 -4.21
N ALA A 185 7.57 2.50 -5.31
CA ALA A 185 7.46 1.21 -5.97
C ALA A 185 8.34 0.17 -5.25
N ILE A 186 7.70 -0.78 -4.58
CA ILE A 186 8.34 -1.90 -3.91
C ILE A 186 8.35 -3.10 -4.85
N SER A 187 9.52 -3.70 -5.06
CA SER A 187 9.66 -4.93 -5.84
C SER A 187 9.77 -6.15 -4.93
N PRO A 188 9.08 -7.27 -5.24
CA PRO A 188 9.23 -8.52 -4.47
C PRO A 188 10.64 -9.13 -4.56
N VAL A 189 11.43 -8.78 -5.58
CA VAL A 189 12.77 -9.34 -5.80
C VAL A 189 13.90 -8.51 -5.21
N SER A 190 13.61 -7.29 -4.73
CA SER A 190 14.60 -6.40 -4.12
C SER A 190 14.22 -6.18 -2.66
N PRO A 191 14.88 -6.88 -1.72
CA PRO A 191 14.66 -6.65 -0.29
C PRO A 191 14.99 -5.21 0.11
N ILE A 192 14.30 -4.71 1.12
CA ILE A 192 14.52 -3.38 1.69
C ILE A 192 15.32 -3.57 2.98
N ALA A 193 16.48 -2.91 3.07
CA ALA A 193 17.42 -3.09 4.17
C ALA A 193 17.20 -2.04 5.26
N PHE A 194 17.05 -2.49 6.51
CA PHE A 194 17.06 -1.66 7.70
C PHE A 194 18.37 -1.92 8.46
N HIS A 195 19.16 -0.87 8.66
CA HIS A 195 20.46 -0.98 9.33
C HIS A 195 20.33 -0.63 10.81
N TYR A 196 20.89 -1.49 11.66
CA TYR A 196 20.84 -1.35 13.10
C TYR A 196 22.22 -1.46 13.70
N THR A 197 22.43 -0.68 14.76
CA THR A 197 23.56 -0.80 15.67
C THR A 197 23.02 -1.09 17.06
N ARG A 198 23.54 -2.12 17.72
CA ARG A 198 23.18 -2.48 19.10
C ARG A 198 24.40 -2.61 19.98
N ASN A 199 24.24 -2.17 21.22
CA ASN A 199 25.26 -2.28 22.26
C ASN A 199 24.75 -3.21 23.36
N PHE A 200 25.59 -4.13 23.79
CA PHE A 200 25.29 -5.15 24.77
C PHE A 200 26.28 -5.07 25.93
N ARG A 201 25.76 -4.84 27.13
CA ARG A 201 26.56 -4.98 28.34
C ARG A 201 26.83 -6.46 28.65
N PRO A 202 27.87 -6.79 29.42
CA PRO A 202 28.10 -8.17 29.87
C PRO A 202 26.84 -8.77 30.52
N GLY A 203 26.41 -9.93 30.04
CA GLY A 203 25.23 -10.64 30.53
C GLY A 203 23.88 -10.14 30.01
N GLN A 204 23.85 -9.10 29.17
CA GLN A 204 22.61 -8.64 28.55
C GLN A 204 22.11 -9.65 27.50
N SER A 205 20.78 -9.76 27.36
CA SER A 205 20.15 -10.56 26.31
C SER A 205 20.57 -10.10 24.92
N LEU A 206 20.81 -11.06 24.02
CA LEU A 206 21.03 -10.83 22.59
C LEU A 206 19.75 -10.91 21.77
N VAL A 207 18.60 -11.12 22.42
CA VAL A 207 17.29 -10.98 21.76
C VAL A 207 16.86 -9.52 21.86
N VAL A 208 16.67 -8.87 20.71
CA VAL A 208 16.31 -7.46 20.60
C VAL A 208 14.99 -7.30 19.87
N THR A 209 14.25 -6.25 20.21
CA THR A 209 12.97 -5.91 19.59
C THR A 209 13.05 -4.54 18.93
N ASP A 210 12.42 -4.43 17.77
CA ASP A 210 12.34 -3.22 16.96
C ASP A 210 10.92 -3.05 16.42
N ASP A 211 10.42 -1.82 16.31
CA ASP A 211 9.07 -1.58 15.78
C ASP A 211 9.15 -1.10 14.32
N LEU A 212 8.35 -1.72 13.45
CA LEU A 212 8.05 -1.19 12.12
C LEU A 212 6.89 -0.21 12.25
N ILE A 213 7.12 1.03 11.89
CA ILE A 213 6.21 2.14 12.12
C ILE A 213 5.72 2.68 10.77
N ALA A 214 4.44 3.01 10.69
CA ALA A 214 3.81 3.58 9.51
C ALA A 214 3.27 5.00 9.75
N CYS A 215 3.29 5.81 8.67
CA CYS A 215 2.70 7.15 8.63
C CYS A 215 1.88 7.34 7.35
N GLU A 216 0.62 7.77 7.48
CA GLU A 216 -0.26 8.06 6.34
C GLU A 216 -0.08 9.47 5.76
N ALA A 217 0.49 10.41 6.52
CA ALA A 217 0.68 11.78 6.07
C ALA A 217 1.50 11.86 4.78
N ASP A 218 1.30 12.92 3.99
CA ASP A 218 2.04 13.11 2.74
C ASP A 218 3.52 13.40 3.03
N GLU A 219 3.80 14.23 4.03
CA GLU A 219 5.14 14.46 4.57
C GLU A 219 5.27 13.75 5.93
N PRO A 220 6.18 12.77 6.07
CA PRO A 220 6.30 12.02 7.30
C PRO A 220 7.17 12.79 8.31
N PRO A 221 6.87 12.72 9.63
CA PRO A 221 7.58 13.48 10.64
C PRO A 221 9.01 12.97 10.84
N VAL A 222 9.91 13.85 11.26
CA VAL A 222 11.31 13.51 11.59
C VAL A 222 11.46 12.80 12.94
N ALA A 223 10.44 12.88 13.79
CA ALA A 223 10.43 12.34 15.14
C ALA A 223 9.22 11.41 15.34
N TYR A 224 9.37 10.45 16.25
CA TYR A 224 8.29 9.57 16.65
C TYR A 224 7.21 10.38 17.39
N GLY A 225 5.95 10.09 17.09
CA GLY A 225 4.81 10.84 17.60
C GLY A 225 3.57 9.97 17.78
N ARG A 226 2.52 10.57 18.35
CA ARG A 226 1.27 9.85 18.68
C ARG A 226 0.45 9.42 17.47
N ASP A 227 0.65 10.10 16.34
CA ASP A 227 -0.10 9.86 15.10
C ASP A 227 0.53 8.77 14.23
N LEU A 228 1.61 8.13 14.71
CA LEU A 228 2.27 7.03 14.03
C LEU A 228 1.65 5.69 14.43
N VAL A 229 1.54 4.79 13.47
CA VAL A 229 0.96 3.45 13.67
C VAL A 229 2.10 2.45 13.83
N ASN A 230 2.11 1.70 14.93
CA ASN A 230 2.98 0.52 15.04
C ASN A 230 2.36 -0.61 14.21
N VAL A 231 3.03 -1.02 13.13
CA VAL A 231 2.56 -2.06 12.21
C VAL A 231 2.86 -3.44 12.77
N CYS A 232 4.08 -3.63 13.25
CA CYS A 232 4.50 -4.86 13.88
C CYS A 232 5.74 -4.65 14.74
N THR A 233 5.91 -5.54 15.71
CA THR A 233 7.14 -5.67 16.48
C THR A 233 7.98 -6.80 15.92
N LEU A 234 9.24 -6.49 15.60
CA LEU A 234 10.25 -7.36 15.04
C LEU A 234 11.14 -7.89 16.18
N THR A 235 11.11 -9.19 16.43
CA THR A 235 11.96 -9.85 17.43
C THR A 235 13.12 -10.56 16.73
N THR A 236 14.34 -10.08 17.00
CA THR A 236 15.58 -10.59 16.40
C THR A 236 16.41 -11.31 17.44
N ASP A 237 16.70 -12.59 17.22
CA ASP A 237 17.63 -13.36 18.03
C ASP A 237 19.06 -13.30 17.45
N LEU A 238 19.97 -12.62 18.14
CA LEU A 238 21.37 -12.48 17.74
C LEU A 238 22.28 -13.54 18.36
N ASN A 239 21.76 -14.51 19.12
CA ASN A 239 22.59 -15.55 19.77
C ASN A 239 23.32 -16.46 18.77
N ALA A 240 22.77 -16.62 17.56
CA ALA A 240 23.41 -17.38 16.49
C ALA A 240 24.60 -16.65 15.83
N VAL A 241 24.75 -15.34 16.08
CA VAL A 241 25.83 -14.54 15.50
C VAL A 241 27.16 -14.82 16.24
N PRO A 242 28.24 -15.20 15.55
CA PRO A 242 29.54 -15.44 16.16
C PRO A 242 30.05 -14.21 16.91
N ARG A 243 30.57 -14.44 18.12
CA ARG A 243 31.16 -13.38 18.97
C ARG A 243 32.32 -12.63 18.31
N SER A 244 32.99 -13.24 17.33
CA SER A 244 34.05 -12.60 16.54
C SER A 244 33.56 -11.45 15.66
N LEU A 245 32.25 -11.39 15.34
CA LEU A 245 31.65 -10.29 14.59
C LEU A 245 31.20 -9.13 15.48
N PHE A 246 31.24 -9.31 16.81
CA PHE A 246 30.97 -8.24 17.76
C PHE A 246 32.26 -7.45 17.99
N THR A 247 32.13 -6.13 17.99
CA THR A 247 33.23 -5.23 18.34
C THR A 247 33.20 -4.98 19.83
N ARG A 248 34.24 -5.41 20.56
CA ARG A 248 34.39 -5.07 21.98
C ARG A 248 34.90 -3.64 22.12
N LEU A 249 34.17 -2.84 22.89
CA LEU A 249 34.46 -1.44 23.17
C LEU A 249 34.56 -1.22 24.68
N THR A 250 35.34 -0.22 25.06
CA THR A 250 35.53 0.18 26.46
C THR A 250 35.36 1.69 26.57
N THR A 251 34.52 2.13 27.51
CA THR A 251 34.33 3.56 27.78
C THR A 251 35.56 4.16 28.47
N THR A 252 35.67 5.50 28.52
CA THR A 252 36.76 6.17 29.25
C THR A 252 36.76 5.85 30.75
N ARG A 253 35.65 5.35 31.29
CA ARG A 253 35.51 4.88 32.68
C ARG A 253 35.79 3.39 32.87
N GLY A 254 36.33 2.71 31.86
CA GLY A 254 36.70 1.28 31.93
C GLY A 254 35.52 0.32 31.85
N VAL A 255 34.35 0.76 31.41
CA VAL A 255 33.17 -0.12 31.24
C VAL A 255 33.24 -0.78 29.87
N GLU A 256 33.35 -2.10 29.84
CA GLU A 256 33.33 -2.90 28.61
C GLU A 256 31.90 -3.16 28.13
N PHE A 257 31.70 -3.15 26.82
CA PHE A 257 30.46 -3.55 26.15
C PHE A 257 30.77 -4.08 24.75
N ASP A 258 29.92 -4.94 24.23
CA ASP A 258 30.01 -5.44 22.86
C ASP A 258 29.06 -4.63 21.97
N ASN A 259 29.50 -4.32 20.76
CA ASN A 259 28.73 -3.62 19.73
C ASN A 259 28.54 -4.54 18.52
N LEU A 260 27.35 -4.51 17.91
CA LEU A 260 27.05 -5.24 16.69
C LEU A 260 26.27 -4.34 15.73
N ASP A 261 26.78 -4.27 14.50
CA ASP A 261 26.05 -3.75 13.35
C ASP A 261 25.43 -4.92 12.58
N PHE A 262 24.14 -4.81 12.26
CA PHE A 262 23.42 -5.81 11.50
C PHE A 262 22.35 -5.17 10.62
N THR A 263 21.83 -5.96 9.68
CA THR A 263 20.80 -5.54 8.75
C THR A 263 19.61 -6.47 8.87
N LEU A 264 18.41 -5.91 8.95
CA LEU A 264 17.17 -6.65 8.73
C LEU A 264 16.71 -6.38 7.31
N GLU A 265 16.61 -7.42 6.50
CA GLU A 265 16.07 -7.31 5.14
C GLU A 265 14.59 -7.66 5.15
N MET A 266 13.75 -6.68 4.81
CA MET A 266 12.34 -6.87 4.59
C MET A 266 12.08 -7.35 3.16
N ILE A 267 11.37 -8.47 3.04
CA ILE A 267 10.95 -9.09 1.79
C ILE A 267 9.43 -8.99 1.71
N VAL A 268 8.93 -8.35 0.65
CA VAL A 268 7.50 -8.19 0.42
C VAL A 268 7.01 -9.26 -0.55
N ASP A 269 6.38 -10.31 -0.02
CA ASP A 269 5.77 -11.36 -0.83
C ASP A 269 4.25 -11.17 -0.94
N SER A 270 3.63 -11.96 -1.79
CA SER A 270 2.20 -12.07 -2.00
C SER A 270 1.40 -12.44 -0.75
N ALA A 271 2.00 -13.19 0.18
CA ALA A 271 1.36 -13.66 1.41
C ALA A 271 1.61 -12.76 2.64
N GLY A 272 2.54 -11.81 2.58
CA GLY A 272 2.88 -10.95 3.73
C GLY A 272 4.28 -10.34 3.66
N LEU A 273 4.74 -9.79 4.79
CA LEU A 273 6.10 -9.31 4.98
C LEU A 273 6.94 -10.40 5.66
N GLY A 274 8.09 -10.71 5.08
CA GLY A 274 9.11 -11.55 5.71
C GLY A 274 10.33 -10.70 6.07
N PHE A 275 11.05 -11.08 7.13
CA PHE A 275 12.23 -10.37 7.60
C PHE A 275 13.38 -11.35 7.82
N GLU A 276 14.57 -10.99 7.35
CA GLU A 276 15.77 -11.81 7.46
C GLU A 276 16.90 -11.04 8.13
N LEU A 277 17.56 -11.68 9.09
CA LEU A 277 18.74 -11.13 9.76
C LEU A 277 19.99 -11.39 8.91
N LYS A 278 20.74 -10.33 8.64
CA LYS A 278 22.08 -10.39 8.06
C LYS A 278 23.12 -9.66 8.92
N VAL A 279 24.30 -10.27 9.03
CA VAL A 279 25.49 -9.67 9.64
C VAL A 279 26.65 -9.87 8.67
N ASP A 280 27.35 -8.80 8.31
CA ASP A 280 28.45 -8.81 7.32
C ASP A 280 28.06 -9.50 5.99
N GLY A 281 26.83 -9.24 5.52
CA GLY A 281 26.27 -9.85 4.30
C GLY A 281 25.84 -11.31 4.43
N VAL A 282 26.14 -11.98 5.55
CA VAL A 282 25.78 -13.38 5.80
C VAL A 282 24.42 -13.47 6.51
N ARG A 283 23.56 -14.38 6.05
CA ARG A 283 22.23 -14.63 6.63
C ARG A 283 22.34 -15.50 7.88
N TYR A 284 21.72 -15.05 8.97
CA TYR A 284 21.72 -15.76 10.26
C TYR A 284 20.35 -16.31 10.69
N GLY A 285 19.26 -15.87 10.10
CA GLY A 285 17.94 -16.39 10.45
C GLY A 285 16.78 -15.58 9.90
N ARG A 286 15.57 -16.01 10.24
CA ARG A 286 14.36 -15.19 10.09
C ARG A 286 14.14 -14.38 11.36
N VAL A 287 13.57 -13.20 11.20
CA VAL A 287 13.10 -12.36 12.29
C VAL A 287 11.61 -12.63 12.48
N GLU A 288 11.19 -12.76 13.73
CA GLU A 288 9.79 -12.95 14.07
C GLU A 288 9.07 -11.60 14.04
N ALA A 289 7.90 -11.54 13.41
CA ALA A 289 7.14 -10.31 13.23
C ALA A 289 5.72 -10.48 13.77
N ASP A 290 5.42 -9.77 14.86
CA ASP A 290 4.11 -9.77 15.52
C ASP A 290 3.32 -8.53 15.07
N PHE A 291 2.30 -8.75 14.23
CA PHE A 291 1.47 -7.68 13.66
C PHE A 291 0.35 -7.24 14.62
N HIS A 292 0.09 -5.93 14.65
CA HIS A 292 -0.90 -5.29 15.53
C HIS A 292 -2.19 -4.90 14.79
#